data_AF-A0A9E0F4D5-F1
#
_entry.id   AF-A0A9E0F4D5-F1
#
_cell.length_a   1.000
_cell.length_b   1.000
_cell.length_c   1.000
_cell.angle_alpha   90.00
_cell.angle_beta   90.00
_cell.angle_gamma   90.00
#
_symmetry.space_group_name_H-M   'P 1'
#
loop_
_entity.id
_entity.type
_entity.pdbx_description
1 polymer ?
#
loop_
_entity_poly.entity_id
_entity_poly.type
_entity_poly.pdbx_seq_one_letter_code
_entity_poly.pdbx_strand_id
1 'polypeptide(L)'
;MKPIKNLEPFSKWILRLSVLCFLGTIYYKDLQKIDYQDYNYIIMVVYILSSLLLVLGGLQKKATLTIISALFLTLISFYQIYLSFNGNFLQPSIYQHLMISGIGLFFISKGN
;
A
#
# COMPACT_ATOMS: atom_id res chain seq x y z
N MET A 1 4.36 26.25 16.14
CA MET A 1 4.43 25.41 17.36
C MET A 1 5.33 24.22 17.06
N LYS A 2 6.31 23.86 17.90
CA LYS A 2 7.15 22.68 17.64
C LYS A 2 6.24 21.44 17.79
N PRO A 3 5.95 20.69 16.71
CA PRO A 3 5.19 19.44 16.83
C PRO A 3 5.98 18.48 17.73
N ILE A 4 5.29 17.52 18.33
CA ILE A 4 5.90 16.49 19.17
C ILE A 4 6.82 15.64 18.27
N LYS A 5 8.09 16.05 18.13
CA LYS A 5 9.05 15.46 17.18
C LYS A 5 9.21 13.95 17.33
N ASN A 6 8.99 13.42 18.54
CA ASN A 6 9.11 11.99 18.83
C ASN A 6 7.95 11.15 18.26
N LEU A 7 6.84 11.76 17.84
CA LEU A 7 5.69 11.06 17.25
C LEU A 7 5.86 10.75 15.76
N GLU A 8 6.77 11.43 15.06
CA GLU A 8 7.00 11.19 13.63
C GLU A 8 7.41 9.75 13.30
N PRO A 9 8.46 9.16 13.92
CA PRO A 9 8.86 7.79 13.60
C PRO A 9 7.78 6.76 13.96
N PHE A 10 7.01 7.03 15.01
CA PHE A 10 5.90 6.18 15.43
C PHE A 10 4.74 6.22 14.42
N SER A 11 4.38 7.42 13.94
CA SER A 11 3.35 7.60 12.91
C SER A 11 3.72 6.90 11.60
N LYS A 12 4.99 7.01 11.16
CA LYS A 12 5.48 6.27 10.00
C LYS A 12 5.28 4.77 10.19
N TRP A 13 5.65 4.21 11.33
CA TRP A 13 5.48 2.79 11.62
C TRP A 13 4.03 2.34 11.58
N ILE A 14 3.12 3.13 12.16
CA ILE A 14 1.68 2.87 12.11
C ILE A 14 1.19 2.85 10.66
N LEU A 15 1.63 3.79 9.81
CA LEU A 15 1.25 3.81 8.41
C LEU A 15 1.72 2.57 7.63
N ARG A 16 2.90 2.02 7.97
CA ARG A 16 3.37 0.77 7.32
C ARG A 16 2.48 -0.41 7.70
N LEU A 17 2.21 -0.56 9.00
CA LEU A 17 1.37 -1.62 9.53
C LEU A 17 -0.08 -1.49 9.07
N SER A 18 -0.61 -0.27 8.97
CA SER A 18 -1.99 -0.05 8.54
C SER A 18 -2.18 -0.50 7.10
N VAL A 19 -1.26 -0.17 6.18
CA VAL A 19 -1.34 -0.61 4.77
C VAL A 19 -1.27 -2.13 4.67
N LEU A 20 -0.35 -2.77 5.40
CA LEU A 20 -0.20 -4.22 5.40
C LEU A 20 -1.47 -4.92 5.92
N CYS A 21 -1.96 -4.51 7.10
CA CYS A 21 -3.16 -5.11 7.68
C CYS A 21 -4.38 -4.85 6.80
N PHE A 22 -4.52 -3.65 6.25
CA PHE A 22 -5.65 -3.26 5.41
C PHE A 22 -5.71 -4.11 4.13
N LEU A 23 -4.61 -4.18 3.38
CA LEU A 23 -4.52 -5.03 2.18
C LEU A 23 -4.68 -6.51 2.50
N GLY A 24 -4.08 -6.96 3.60
CA GLY A 24 -4.24 -8.33 4.10
C GLY A 24 -5.71 -8.67 4.38
N THR A 25 -6.49 -7.76 4.97
CA THR A 25 -7.91 -7.99 5.26
C THR A 25 -8.80 -7.96 4.01
N ILE A 26 -8.56 -7.03 3.07
CA ILE A 26 -9.36 -6.91 1.84
C ILE A 26 -9.22 -8.18 1.00
N TYR A 27 -8.00 -8.65 0.84
CA TYR A 27 -7.66 -9.73 -0.08
C TYR A 27 -7.50 -11.10 0.58
N TYR A 28 -7.83 -11.22 1.87
CA TYR A 28 -7.71 -12.47 2.63
C TYR A 28 -8.47 -13.62 1.97
N LYS A 29 -9.70 -13.35 1.50
CA LYS A 29 -10.55 -14.36 0.87
C LYS A 29 -10.01 -14.81 -0.49
N ASP A 30 -9.41 -13.89 -1.23
CA ASP A 30 -8.86 -14.16 -2.55
C ASP A 30 -7.54 -14.94 -2.44
N LEU A 31 -6.75 -14.72 -1.38
CA LEU A 31 -5.56 -15.53 -1.08
C LEU A 31 -5.88 -17.00 -0.84
N GLN A 32 -7.06 -17.33 -0.35
CA GLN A 32 -7.46 -18.73 -0.11
C GLN A 32 -7.79 -19.48 -1.40
N LYS A 33 -8.15 -18.77 -2.47
CA LYS A 33 -8.62 -19.37 -3.73
C LYS A 33 -7.49 -19.68 -4.71
N ILE A 34 -6.23 -19.41 -4.36
CA ILE A 34 -4.99 -19.65 -5.11
C ILE A 34 -5.23 -20.01 -6.58
N ASP A 35 -5.37 -18.98 -7.42
CA ASP A 35 -5.52 -19.14 -8.86
C ASP A 35 -4.40 -18.39 -9.61
N TYR A 36 -3.37 -19.13 -10.00
CA TYR A 36 -2.21 -18.57 -10.70
C TYR A 36 -2.47 -18.25 -12.17
N GLN A 37 -3.63 -18.64 -12.72
CA GLN A 37 -3.99 -18.34 -14.10
C GLN A 37 -4.68 -16.98 -14.24
N ASP A 38 -5.25 -16.45 -13.16
CA ASP A 38 -5.86 -15.11 -13.15
C ASP A 38 -4.81 -14.00 -12.99
N TYR A 39 -4.77 -13.11 -13.98
CA TYR A 39 -3.91 -11.93 -13.97
C TYR A 39 -4.19 -11.00 -12.78
N ASN A 40 -5.46 -10.89 -12.36
CA ASN A 40 -5.85 -10.06 -11.22
C ASN A 40 -5.28 -10.62 -9.91
N TYR A 41 -5.25 -11.94 -9.76
CA TYR A 41 -4.65 -12.60 -8.59
C TYR A 41 -3.14 -12.29 -8.50
N ILE A 42 -2.42 -12.34 -9.62
CA ILE A 42 -0.99 -12.01 -9.65
C ILE A 42 -0.75 -10.56 -9.19
N ILE A 43 -1.53 -9.60 -9.71
CA ILE A 43 -1.43 -8.19 -9.31
C ILE A 43 -1.71 -8.03 -7.82
N MET A 44 -2.75 -8.68 -7.32
CA MET A 44 -3.09 -8.66 -5.90
C MET A 44 -1.95 -9.20 -5.02
N VAL A 45 -1.35 -10.32 -5.40
CA VAL A 45 -0.21 -10.89 -4.67
C VAL A 45 0.97 -9.91 -4.66
N VAL A 46 1.30 -9.30 -5.80
CA VAL A 46 2.36 -8.27 -5.88
C VAL A 46 2.01 -7.06 -5.01
N TYR A 47 0.74 -6.69 -4.92
CA TYR A 47 0.28 -5.57 -4.11
C TYR A 47 0.48 -5.82 -2.60
N ILE A 48 0.08 -7.00 -2.13
CA ILE A 48 0.28 -7.44 -0.75
C ILE A 48 1.77 -7.58 -0.45
N LEU A 49 2.52 -8.19 -1.37
CA LEU A 49 3.97 -8.33 -1.26
C LEU A 49 4.64 -6.96 -1.13
N SER A 50 4.23 -5.97 -1.93
CA SER A 50 4.75 -4.60 -1.86
C SER A 50 4.50 -3.96 -0.48
N SER A 51 3.33 -4.19 0.13
CA SER A 51 3.06 -3.73 1.50
C SER A 51 3.94 -4.40 2.56
N LEU A 52 4.25 -5.69 2.37
CA LEU A 52 5.14 -6.43 3.25
C LEU A 52 6.58 -5.94 3.11
N LEU A 53 7.05 -5.70 1.89
CA LEU A 53 8.36 -5.09 1.63
C LEU A 53 8.47 -3.69 2.24
N LEU A 54 7.39 -2.92 2.27
CA LEU A 54 7.38 -1.59 2.87
C LEU A 54 7.63 -1.66 4.39
N VAL A 55 7.06 -2.66 5.08
CA VAL A 55 7.36 -2.94 6.50
C VAL A 55 8.81 -3.42 6.68
N LEU A 56 9.29 -4.34 5.83
CA LEU A 56 10.67 -4.83 5.88
C LEU A 56 11.70 -3.73 5.61
N GLY A 57 11.42 -2.79 4.68
CA GLY A 57 12.25 -1.62 4.42
C GLY A 57 12.40 -0.72 5.64
N GLY A 58 11.30 -0.58 6.40
CA GLY A 58 11.29 0.08 7.70
C GLY A 58 12.22 -0.58 8.73
N LEU A 59 12.20 -1.92 8.82
CA LEU A 59 13.03 -2.70 9.75
C LEU A 59 14.52 -2.66 9.40
N GLN A 60 14.85 -2.82 8.12
CA GLN A 60 16.25 -2.82 7.65
C GLN A 60 16.87 -1.42 7.60
N LYS A 61 16.09 -0.37 7.85
CA LYS A 61 16.48 1.03 7.71
C LYS A 61 17.05 1.40 6.33
N LYS A 62 16.72 0.61 5.29
CA LYS A 62 17.17 0.83 3.91
C LYS A 62 16.15 1.67 3.16
N ALA A 63 16.47 2.95 2.95
CA ALA A 63 15.57 3.90 2.28
C ALA A 63 15.18 3.46 0.85
N THR A 64 16.11 2.82 0.12
CA THR A 64 15.86 2.33 -1.24
C THR A 64 14.74 1.30 -1.31
N LEU A 65 14.69 0.35 -0.36
CA LEU A 65 13.65 -0.68 -0.33
C LEU A 65 12.27 -0.08 -0.03
N THR A 66 12.21 0.89 0.88
CA THR A 66 10.97 1.61 1.22
C THR A 66 10.44 2.41 0.04
N ILE A 67 11.31 3.10 -0.71
CA ILE A 67 10.92 3.89 -1.88
C ILE A 67 10.41 2.98 -3.00
N ILE A 68 11.13 1.89 -3.29
CA ILE A 68 10.74 0.96 -4.37
C ILE A 68 9.41 0.28 -4.04
N SER A 69 9.25 -0.23 -2.81
CA SER A 69 7.99 -0.85 -2.38
C SER A 69 6.81 0.12 -2.38
N ALA A 70 7.03 1.36 -1.92
CA ALA A 70 6.04 2.41 -1.98
C ALA A 70 5.67 2.78 -3.44
N LEU A 71 6.64 2.80 -4.35
CA LEU A 71 6.42 3.04 -5.78
C LEU A 71 5.50 1.98 -6.39
N PHE A 72 5.78 0.69 -6.16
CA PHE A 72 4.88 -0.38 -6.61
C PHE A 72 3.48 -0.26 -6.00
N LEU A 73 3.38 0.04 -4.70
CA LEU A 73 2.11 0.31 -4.03
C LEU A 73 1.33 1.43 -4.73
N THR A 74 1.97 2.55 -5.05
CA THR A 74 1.29 3.67 -5.72
C THR A 74 0.80 3.31 -7.12
N LEU A 75 1.64 2.65 -7.93
CA LEU A 75 1.30 2.26 -9.30
C LEU A 75 0.13 1.28 -9.32
N ILE A 76 0.18 0.24 -8.49
CA ILE A 76 -0.89 -0.75 -8.40
C ILE A 76 -2.18 -0.12 -7.88
N SER A 77 -2.09 0.81 -6.93
CA SER A 77 -3.27 1.54 -6.44
C SER A 77 -3.94 2.35 -7.56
N PHE A 78 -3.18 3.04 -8.41
CA PHE A 78 -3.74 3.75 -9.56
C PHE A 78 -4.35 2.81 -10.60
N TYR A 79 -3.72 1.67 -10.84
CA TYR A 79 -4.28 0.65 -11.71
C TYR A 79 -5.64 0.13 -11.19
N GLN A 80 -5.75 -0.14 -9.88
CA GLN A 80 -7.00 -0.58 -9.26
C GLN A 80 -8.10 0.50 -9.26
N ILE A 81 -7.72 1.78 -9.12
CA ILE A 81 -8.66 2.91 -9.27
C ILE A 81 -9.22 2.94 -10.69
N TYR A 82 -8.34 2.79 -11.70
CA TYR A 82 -8.75 2.79 -13.09
C TYR A 82 -9.72 1.64 -13.41
N LEU A 83 -9.43 0.42 -12.93
CA LEU A 83 -10.32 -0.73 -13.10
C LEU A 83 -11.66 -0.59 -12.35
N SER A 84 -11.64 0.00 -11.16
CA SER A 84 -12.84 0.21 -10.35
C SER A 84 -13.73 1.34 -10.87
N PHE A 85 -13.26 2.14 -11.83
CA PHE A 85 -13.96 3.33 -12.29
C PHE A 85 -15.10 2.97 -13.26
N ASN A 86 -16.31 2.84 -12.73
CA ASN A 86 -17.53 2.60 -13.52
C ASN A 86 -18.31 3.91 -13.85
N GLY A 87 -17.63 5.06 -13.91
CA GLY A 87 -18.26 6.36 -14.15
C GLY A 87 -18.87 7.02 -12.91
N ASN A 88 -18.80 6.39 -11.74
CA ASN A 88 -19.20 6.96 -10.46
C ASN A 88 -17.98 7.14 -9.54
N PHE A 89 -17.68 8.38 -9.17
CA PHE A 89 -16.57 8.73 -8.29
C PHE A 89 -16.83 8.40 -6.81
N LEU A 90 -18.09 8.17 -6.41
CA LEU A 90 -18.48 7.92 -5.02
C LEU A 90 -18.36 6.44 -4.60
N GLN A 91 -17.65 5.63 -5.37
CA GLN A 91 -17.52 4.20 -5.07
C GLN A 91 -16.48 3.98 -3.95
N PRO A 92 -16.81 3.20 -2.90
CA PRO A 92 -15.90 2.99 -1.77
C PRO A 92 -14.52 2.45 -2.15
N SER A 93 -14.43 1.58 -3.17
CA SER A 93 -13.16 1.00 -3.64
C SER A 93 -12.18 2.07 -4.13
N ILE A 94 -12.67 3.11 -4.81
CA ILE A 94 -11.84 4.23 -5.30
C ILE A 94 -11.17 4.94 -4.12
N TYR A 95 -11.91 5.22 -3.04
CA TYR A 95 -11.36 5.89 -1.86
C TYR A 95 -10.34 5.04 -1.11
N GLN A 96 -10.57 3.73 -1.05
CA GLN A 96 -9.62 2.80 -0.42
C GLN A 96 -8.28 2.80 -1.15
N HIS A 97 -8.29 2.67 -2.47
CA HIS A 97 -7.07 2.71 -3.28
C HIS A 97 -6.42 4.10 -3.32
N LEU A 98 -7.21 5.18 -3.26
CA LEU A 98 -6.71 6.54 -3.17
C LEU A 98 -6.01 6.82 -1.82
N MET A 99 -6.52 6.25 -0.73
CA MET A 99 -5.84 6.32 0.57
C MET A 99 -4.48 5.61 0.52
N ILE A 100 -4.42 4.41 -0.07
CA ILE A 100 -3.19 3.64 -0.18
C ILE A 100 -2.17 4.33 -1.09
N SER A 101 -2.63 4.94 -2.20
CA SER A 101 -1.74 5.71 -3.08
C SER A 101 -1.18 6.94 -2.38
N GLY A 102 -1.98 7.64 -1.56
CA GLY A 102 -1.50 8.74 -0.72
C GLY A 102 -0.40 8.32 0.27
N ILE A 103 -0.57 7.16 0.92
CA ILE A 103 0.45 6.62 1.84
C ILE A 103 1.72 6.20 1.07
N GLY A 104 1.56 5.58 -0.10
CA GLY A 104 2.69 5.26 -0.98
C GLY A 104 3.47 6.50 -1.40
N LEU A 105 2.79 7.56 -1.87
CA LEU A 105 3.42 8.83 -2.24
C LEU A 105 4.14 9.49 -1.06
N PHE A 106 3.57 9.39 0.15
CA PHE A 106 4.23 9.84 1.36
C PHE A 106 5.56 9.12 1.61
N PHE A 107 5.63 7.79 1.46
CA PHE A 107 6.88 7.05 1.61
C PHE A 107 7.86 7.23 0.46
N ILE A 108 7.38 7.50 -0.76
CA ILE A 108 8.25 7.86 -1.89
C ILE A 108 8.93 9.21 -1.62
N SER A 109 8.17 10.20 -1.15
CA SER A 109 8.65 11.58 -0.94
C SER A 109 9.55 11.72 0.29
N LYS A 110 9.20 11.09 1.41
CA LYS A 110 9.99 11.17 2.65
C LYS A 110 11.05 10.08 2.80
N GLY A 111 10.93 8.97 2.07
CA GLY A 111 11.73 7.78 2.31
C GLY A 111 11.41 7.14 3.67
N ASN A 112 12.46 6.68 4.37
CA ASN A 112 12.31 5.93 5.62
C ASN A 112 11.96 6.79 6.84
#